data_AF-A0A944RQV5-F1
#
_entry.id   AF-A0A944RQV5-F1
#
_cell.length_a   1.000
_cell.length_b   1.000
_cell.length_c   1.000
_cell.angle_alpha   90.00
_cell.angle_beta   90.00
_cell.angle_gamma   90.00
#
_symmetry.space_group_name_H-M   'P 1'
#
loop_
_entity.id
_entity.type
_entity.pdbx_description
1 polymer ?
#
loop_
_entity_poly.entity_id
_entity_poly.type
_entity_poly.pdbx_seq_one_letter_code
_entity_poly.pdbx_strand_id
1 'polypeptide(L)'
;MSLEELFQKYHENVQFLMIYIREAHPVDGWWFGKGIVGKMIKIYSPSTSLDIYDPKTIEDRRSASKQCQSTLQYDIKTYVDEIDDTVSKAYAAKPTRLYLVGLDGKVSYAGGPGPYGFKPGELKSAIDKYLLSLK
;
A
#
# COMPACT_ATOMS: atom_id res chain seq x y z
N MET A 1 13.55 -9.73 2.02
CA MET A 1 12.85 -9.91 0.74
C MET A 1 12.05 -8.66 0.42
N SER A 2 12.18 -8.11 -0.79
CA SER A 2 11.41 -6.97 -1.31
C SER A 2 10.13 -7.41 -2.03
N LEU A 3 9.28 -6.46 -2.42
CA LEU A 3 8.10 -6.76 -3.27
C LEU A 3 8.49 -7.17 -4.69
N GLU A 4 9.61 -6.63 -5.20
CA GLU A 4 10.19 -7.02 -6.49
C GLU A 4 10.55 -8.50 -6.51
N GLU A 5 11.27 -8.95 -5.50
CA GLU A 5 11.70 -10.34 -5.38
C GLU A 5 10.50 -11.28 -5.25
N LEU A 6 9.42 -10.84 -4.58
CA LEU A 6 8.15 -11.56 -4.56
C LEU A 6 7.52 -11.65 -5.95
N PHE A 7 7.41 -10.53 -6.66
CA PHE A 7 6.83 -10.50 -7.99
C PHE A 7 7.61 -11.38 -8.96
N GLN A 8 8.92 -11.19 -9.08
CA GLN A 8 9.80 -11.97 -9.94
C GLN A 8 9.67 -13.47 -9.67
N LYS A 9 9.53 -13.86 -8.39
CA LYS A 9 9.41 -15.27 -8.00
C LYS A 9 8.05 -15.90 -8.30
N TYR A 10 6.95 -15.16 -8.16
CA TYR A 10 5.60 -15.77 -8.13
C TYR A 10 4.64 -15.27 -9.22
N HIS A 11 5.00 -14.27 -10.04
CA HIS A 11 4.06 -13.65 -10.99
C HIS A 11 3.44 -14.61 -12.02
N GLU A 12 4.08 -15.74 -12.33
CA GLU A 12 3.52 -16.77 -13.21
C GLU A 12 2.40 -17.59 -12.55
N ASN A 13 2.34 -17.63 -11.21
CA ASN A 13 1.36 -18.44 -10.47
C ASN A 13 0.43 -17.60 -9.59
N VAL A 14 0.79 -16.35 -9.31
CA VAL A 14 0.06 -15.44 -8.42
C VAL A 14 -0.06 -14.08 -9.09
N GLN A 15 -1.29 -13.56 -9.15
CA GLN A 15 -1.53 -12.21 -9.64
C GLN A 15 -1.17 -11.18 -8.57
N PHE A 16 -0.38 -10.18 -8.95
CA PHE A 16 -0.04 -9.04 -8.10
C PHE A 16 -0.84 -7.80 -8.53
N LEU A 17 -1.43 -7.13 -7.55
CA LEU A 17 -2.18 -5.89 -7.74
C LEU A 17 -1.68 -4.89 -6.69
N MET A 18 -1.34 -3.68 -7.15
CA MET A 18 -1.13 -2.55 -6.24
C MET A 18 -2.37 -1.66 -6.27
N ILE A 19 -2.88 -1.28 -5.10
CA ILE A 19 -4.04 -0.39 -4.98
C ILE A 19 -3.58 0.85 -4.23
N TYR A 20 -3.55 1.97 -4.94
CA TYR A 20 -3.23 3.27 -4.36
C TYR A 20 -4.43 3.76 -3.54
N ILE A 21 -4.22 3.93 -2.23
CA ILE A 21 -5.23 4.42 -1.29
C ILE A 21 -4.91 5.86 -0.87
N ARG A 22 -5.85 6.50 -0.17
CA ARG A 22 -5.67 7.85 0.36
C ARG A 22 -4.38 7.98 1.19
N GLU A 23 -3.68 9.10 1.00
CA GLU A 23 -2.45 9.46 1.71
C GLU A 23 -2.58 9.25 3.22
N ALA A 24 -1.57 8.62 3.82
CA ALA A 24 -1.45 8.53 5.27
C ALA A 24 -1.08 9.88 5.90
N HIS A 25 -0.30 10.69 5.19
CA HIS A 25 0.26 11.96 5.70
C HIS A 25 0.18 13.09 4.66
N PRO A 26 -1.02 13.49 4.19
CA PRO A 26 -1.16 14.59 3.26
C PRO A 26 -0.76 15.93 3.88
N VAL A 27 -0.30 16.86 3.04
CA VAL A 27 0.18 18.21 3.44
C VAL A 27 -0.90 19.04 4.14
N ASP A 28 -2.14 18.95 3.67
CA ASP A 28 -3.32 19.62 4.24
C ASP A 28 -3.99 18.81 5.37
N GLY A 29 -3.38 17.70 5.79
CA GLY A 29 -3.88 16.88 6.90
C GLY A 29 -3.50 17.42 8.28
N TRP A 30 -4.33 17.14 9.28
CA TRP A 30 -4.11 17.54 10.69
C TRP A 30 -2.98 16.75 11.39
N TRP A 31 -2.12 16.02 10.67
CA TRP A 31 -1.18 15.06 11.27
C TRP A 31 -0.03 15.70 12.07
N PHE A 32 0.28 16.97 11.81
CA PHE A 32 1.36 17.67 12.51
C PHE A 32 0.90 18.45 13.75
N GLY A 33 -0.40 18.68 13.94
CA GLY A 33 -0.88 19.61 14.97
C GLY A 33 -0.27 21.02 14.84
N LYS A 34 -0.69 21.96 15.71
CA LYS A 34 -0.05 23.28 15.81
C LYS A 34 1.10 23.23 16.83
N GLY A 35 2.29 23.71 16.47
CA GLY A 35 3.39 23.94 17.41
C GLY A 35 4.67 23.13 17.15
N ILE A 36 5.54 23.06 18.17
CA ILE A 36 6.91 22.49 18.11
C ILE A 36 6.89 21.00 17.69
N VAL A 37 5.86 20.25 18.11
CA VAL A 37 5.71 18.81 17.80
C VAL A 37 5.53 18.58 16.28
N GLY A 38 4.69 19.38 15.62
CA GLY A 38 4.53 19.30 14.16
C GLY A 38 5.78 19.67 13.39
N LYS A 39 6.55 20.62 13.92
CA LYS A 39 7.84 21.05 13.34
C LYS A 39 8.90 19.95 13.46
N MET A 40 8.92 19.22 14.59
CA MET A 40 9.82 18.09 14.81
C MET A 40 9.47 16.91 13.89
N ILE A 41 8.20 16.52 13.78
CA ILE A 41 7.81 15.41 12.90
C ILE A 41 8.14 15.76 11.43
N LYS A 42 7.99 17.03 10.99
CA LYS A 42 8.37 17.45 9.62
C LYS A 42 9.87 17.35 9.34
N ILE A 43 10.73 17.47 10.37
CA ILE A 43 12.19 17.35 10.24
C ILE A 43 12.63 15.88 10.13
N TYR A 44 11.90 14.96 10.79
CA TYR A 44 12.24 13.54 10.81
C TYR A 44 11.43 12.69 9.82
N SER A 45 10.37 13.24 9.22
CA SER A 45 9.63 12.59 8.14
C SER A 45 10.46 12.55 6.85
N PRO A 46 10.50 11.42 6.13
CA PRO A 46 11.15 11.35 4.83
C PRO A 46 10.51 12.35 3.86
N SER A 47 11.36 13.08 3.11
CA SER A 47 10.99 14.18 2.21
C SER A 47 9.95 13.81 1.14
N THR A 48 9.82 12.53 0.80
CA THR A 48 8.85 12.00 -0.17
C THR A 48 7.39 12.11 0.28
N SER A 49 7.13 12.40 1.55
CA SER A 49 5.79 12.51 2.12
C SER A 49 5.25 13.95 2.25
N LEU A 50 6.02 14.96 1.81
CA LEU A 50 5.78 16.36 2.22
C LEU A 50 5.12 17.27 1.17
N ASP A 51 4.83 16.77 -0.04
CA ASP A 51 4.29 17.58 -1.15
C ASP A 51 2.96 17.07 -1.75
N ILE A 52 2.40 15.97 -1.23
CA ILE A 52 1.14 15.41 -1.74
C ILE A 52 -0.04 15.89 -0.87
N TYR A 53 -0.96 16.63 -1.49
CA TYR A 53 -2.23 17.03 -0.87
C TYR A 53 -3.22 15.86 -0.84
N ASP A 54 -4.12 15.84 0.14
CA ASP A 54 -5.17 14.84 0.22
C ASP A 54 -6.08 14.94 -1.02
N PRO A 55 -6.15 13.90 -1.86
CA PRO A 55 -6.93 13.95 -3.09
C PRO A 55 -8.40 14.25 -2.84
N LYS A 56 -8.96 15.25 -3.55
CA LYS A 56 -10.39 15.60 -3.46
C LYS A 56 -11.20 15.04 -4.62
N THR A 57 -10.55 14.76 -5.75
CA THR A 57 -11.13 14.12 -6.93
C THR A 57 -10.38 12.82 -7.28
N ILE A 58 -10.99 11.98 -8.12
CA ILE A 58 -10.33 10.76 -8.60
C ILE A 58 -9.12 11.11 -9.50
N GLU A 59 -9.18 12.22 -10.23
CA GLU A 59 -8.08 12.76 -11.02
C GLU A 59 -6.89 13.15 -10.14
N ASP A 60 -7.12 13.83 -9.02
CA ASP A 60 -6.08 14.16 -8.04
C ASP A 60 -5.40 12.88 -7.52
N ARG A 61 -6.21 11.86 -7.19
CA ARG A 61 -5.68 10.62 -6.64
C ARG A 61 -4.89 9.84 -7.67
N ARG A 62 -5.35 9.82 -8.94
CA ARG A 62 -4.58 9.26 -10.05
C ARG A 62 -3.26 10.01 -10.27
N SER A 63 -3.25 11.33 -10.11
CA SER A 63 -2.03 12.14 -10.19
C SER A 63 -1.04 11.79 -9.08
N ALA A 64 -1.52 11.74 -7.82
CA ALA A 64 -0.72 11.31 -6.66
C ALA A 64 -0.17 9.89 -6.84
N SER A 65 -1.01 8.96 -7.28
CA SER A 65 -0.61 7.58 -7.58
C SER A 65 0.51 7.49 -8.61
N LYS A 66 0.49 8.33 -9.66
CA LYS A 66 1.56 8.35 -10.67
C LYS A 66 2.89 8.83 -10.10
N GLN A 67 2.87 9.84 -9.23
CA GLN A 67 4.08 10.34 -8.54
C GLN A 67 4.65 9.27 -7.59
N CYS A 68 3.79 8.51 -6.92
CA CYS A 68 4.21 7.37 -6.09
C CYS A 68 4.76 6.22 -6.95
N GLN A 69 4.08 5.84 -8.04
CA GLN A 69 4.49 4.78 -8.95
C GLN A 69 5.85 5.04 -9.61
N SER A 70 6.18 6.29 -9.97
CA SER A 70 7.52 6.60 -10.52
C SER A 70 8.66 6.25 -9.56
N THR A 71 8.35 6.07 -8.27
CA THR A 71 9.30 5.67 -7.22
C THR A 71 9.33 4.14 -7.00
N LEU A 72 8.30 3.41 -7.44
CA LEU A 72 8.11 1.97 -7.24
C LEU A 72 8.10 1.25 -8.60
N GLN A 73 9.27 1.13 -9.23
CA GLN A 73 9.47 0.62 -10.59
C GLN A 73 9.27 -0.90 -10.69
N TYR A 74 8.03 -1.39 -10.67
CA TYR A 74 7.69 -2.79 -10.98
C TYR A 74 6.56 -2.87 -11.99
N ASP A 75 6.54 -3.90 -12.85
CA ASP A 75 5.46 -4.22 -13.80
C ASP A 75 4.14 -4.66 -13.12
N ILE A 76 3.98 -4.35 -11.82
CA ILE A 76 2.76 -4.64 -11.07
C ILE A 76 1.70 -3.64 -11.49
N LYS A 77 0.60 -4.16 -12.06
CA LYS A 77 -0.54 -3.34 -12.43
C LYS A 77 -1.08 -2.61 -11.20
N THR A 78 -1.12 -1.29 -11.30
CA THR A 78 -1.57 -0.41 -10.23
C THR A 78 -2.96 0.13 -10.55
N TYR A 79 -3.82 0.09 -9.54
CA TYR A 79 -5.15 0.65 -9.54
C TYR A 79 -5.21 1.74 -8.48
N VAL A 80 -6.25 2.55 -8.55
CA VAL A 80 -6.51 3.64 -7.60
C VAL A 80 -7.85 3.34 -6.94
N ASP A 81 -7.89 3.38 -5.61
CA ASP A 81 -9.14 3.25 -4.85
C ASP A 81 -10.05 4.45 -5.14
N GLU A 82 -11.36 4.21 -5.15
CA GLU A 82 -12.35 5.26 -5.39
C GLU A 82 -12.30 6.33 -4.31
N ILE A 83 -12.69 7.56 -4.64
CA ILE A 83 -12.48 8.74 -3.79
C ILE A 83 -13.13 8.61 -2.39
N ASP A 84 -14.14 7.75 -2.27
CA ASP A 84 -14.85 7.42 -1.04
C ASP A 84 -14.12 6.40 -0.14
N ASP A 85 -12.93 5.94 -0.53
CA ASP A 85 -12.08 4.97 0.18
C ASP A 85 -12.73 3.58 0.34
N THR A 86 -13.58 3.14 -0.60
CA THR A 86 -14.31 1.86 -0.47
C THR A 86 -13.39 0.66 -0.27
N VAL A 87 -12.33 0.49 -1.07
CA VAL A 87 -11.42 -0.65 -0.93
C VAL A 87 -10.59 -0.53 0.35
N SER A 88 -10.07 0.66 0.63
CA SER A 88 -9.28 0.92 1.83
C SER A 88 -10.04 0.62 3.12
N LYS A 89 -11.33 0.95 3.17
CA LYS A 89 -12.23 0.63 4.29
C LYS A 89 -12.50 -0.86 4.39
N ALA A 90 -12.86 -1.52 3.28
CA ALA A 90 -13.16 -2.95 3.26
C ALA A 90 -11.97 -3.81 3.72
N TYR A 91 -10.75 -3.40 3.38
CA TYR A 91 -9.52 -4.10 3.74
C TYR A 91 -8.78 -3.50 4.93
N ALA A 92 -9.34 -2.50 5.63
CA ALA A 92 -8.67 -1.78 6.71
C ALA A 92 -7.19 -1.49 6.36
N ALA A 93 -6.97 -0.91 5.18
CA ALA A 93 -5.69 -0.94 4.48
C ALA A 93 -4.72 0.20 4.89
N LYS A 94 -5.22 1.22 5.61
CA LYS A 94 -4.38 2.32 6.07
C LYS A 94 -3.38 1.86 7.15
N PRO A 95 -2.14 2.40 7.17
CA PRO A 95 -1.58 3.32 6.17
C PRO A 95 -1.09 2.59 4.90
N THR A 96 -0.70 1.32 5.04
CA THR A 96 -0.40 0.39 3.95
C THR A 96 -0.55 -1.03 4.49
N ARG A 97 -0.89 -2.00 3.63
CA ARG A 97 -1.18 -3.38 4.04
C ARG A 97 -0.97 -4.38 2.92
N LEU A 98 -0.59 -5.61 3.28
CA LEU A 98 -0.43 -6.74 2.37
C LEU A 98 -1.52 -7.78 2.59
N TYR A 99 -2.03 -8.34 1.51
CA TYR A 99 -3.06 -9.38 1.53
C TYR A 99 -2.72 -10.49 0.53
N LEU A 100 -3.17 -11.71 0.82
CA LEU A 100 -3.31 -12.80 -0.14
C LEU A 100 -4.77 -13.20 -0.20
N VAL A 101 -5.35 -13.18 -1.40
CA VAL A 101 -6.71 -13.63 -1.65
C VAL A 101 -6.64 -14.95 -2.42
N GLY A 102 -7.32 -15.97 -1.91
CA GLY A 102 -7.40 -17.29 -2.52
C GLY A 102 -8.34 -17.31 -3.74
N LEU A 103 -8.30 -18.42 -4.47
CA LEU A 103 -9.15 -18.68 -5.64
C LEU A 103 -10.63 -18.78 -5.27
N ASP A 104 -10.95 -19.06 -4.01
CA ASP A 104 -12.31 -19.06 -3.47
C ASP A 104 -12.79 -17.66 -3.04
N GLY A 105 -11.98 -16.62 -3.31
CA GLY A 105 -12.28 -15.23 -2.97
C GLY A 105 -12.07 -14.87 -1.50
N LYS A 106 -11.55 -15.79 -0.67
CA LYS A 106 -11.30 -15.53 0.75
C LYS A 106 -9.88 -15.05 1.00
N VAL A 107 -9.71 -14.29 2.08
CA VAL A 107 -8.40 -13.83 2.52
C VAL A 107 -7.63 -14.99 3.17
N SER A 108 -6.59 -15.47 2.50
CA SER A 108 -5.67 -16.50 3.00
C SER A 108 -4.56 -15.93 3.88
N TYR A 109 -4.26 -14.64 3.73
CA TYR A 109 -3.34 -13.90 4.59
C TYR A 109 -3.68 -12.41 4.64
N ALA A 110 -3.63 -11.84 5.84
CA ALA A 110 -3.81 -10.42 6.11
C ALA A 110 -2.63 -9.94 6.96
N GLY A 111 -1.76 -9.11 6.38
CA GLY A 111 -0.65 -8.50 7.11
C GLY A 111 -1.15 -7.53 8.20
N GLY A 112 -0.26 -7.17 9.13
CA GLY A 112 -0.53 -6.10 10.08
C GLY A 112 -0.53 -4.70 9.41
N PRO A 113 -1.02 -3.67 10.10
CA PRO A 113 -0.93 -2.29 9.59
C PRO A 113 0.52 -1.84 9.46
N GLY A 114 0.84 -1.17 8.35
CA GLY A 114 2.17 -0.61 8.11
C GLY A 114 2.54 0.57 9.03
N PRO A 115 3.82 0.97 9.06
CA PRO A 115 4.94 0.29 8.38
C PRO A 115 5.35 -1.02 9.07
N TYR A 116 5.11 -1.16 10.38
CA TYR A 116 5.60 -2.30 11.17
C TYR A 116 5.01 -3.66 10.78
N GLY A 117 3.75 -3.69 10.33
CA GLY A 117 3.09 -4.90 9.82
C GLY A 117 3.30 -5.15 8.32
N PHE A 118 3.95 -4.24 7.60
CA PHE A 118 4.22 -4.40 6.18
C PHE A 118 5.44 -5.31 5.98
N LYS A 119 5.20 -6.62 5.94
CA LYS A 119 6.26 -7.64 5.91
C LYS A 119 6.15 -8.54 4.69
N PRO A 120 6.87 -8.25 3.60
CA PRO A 120 6.90 -9.10 2.40
C PRO A 120 7.33 -10.55 2.69
N GLY A 121 8.20 -10.76 3.68
CA GLY A 121 8.61 -12.11 4.09
C GLY A 121 7.46 -12.97 4.66
N GLU A 122 6.52 -12.36 5.38
CA GLU A 122 5.34 -13.08 5.88
C GLU A 122 4.37 -13.42 4.73
N LEU A 123 4.19 -12.48 3.78
CA LEU A 123 3.41 -12.73 2.56
C LEU A 123 4.02 -13.85 1.71
N LYS A 124 5.35 -13.90 1.57
CA LYS A 124 6.06 -15.01 0.91
C LYS A 124 5.67 -16.36 1.50
N SER A 125 5.76 -16.49 2.83
CA SER A 125 5.43 -17.74 3.53
C SER A 125 3.96 -18.13 3.34
N ALA A 126 3.06 -17.14 3.29
CA ALA A 126 1.65 -17.37 2.99
C ALA A 126 1.44 -17.88 1.56
N ILE A 127 2.10 -17.27 0.56
CA ILE A 127 2.03 -17.71 -0.85
C ILE A 127 2.54 -19.15 -0.98
N ASP A 128 3.72 -19.46 -0.41
CA ASP A 128 4.29 -20.81 -0.47
C ASP A 128 3.32 -21.85 0.11
N LYS A 129 2.77 -21.58 1.31
CA LYS A 129 1.80 -22.46 1.96
C LYS A 129 0.53 -22.62 1.13
N TYR A 130 0.02 -21.54 0.55
CA TYR A 130 -1.19 -21.57 -0.27
C TYR A 130 -0.99 -22.38 -1.55
N LEU A 131 0.10 -22.14 -2.30
CA LEU A 131 0.40 -22.89 -3.52
C LEU A 131 0.64 -24.39 -3.25
N LEU A 132 1.26 -24.74 -2.11
CA LEU A 132 1.39 -26.14 -1.70
C LEU A 132 0.04 -26.80 -1.43
N SER A 133 -0.95 -26.07 -0.92
CA SER A 133 -2.30 -26.59 -0.66
C SER A 133 -3.16 -26.80 -1.91
N LEU A 134 -2.72 -26.29 -3.07
CA LEU A 134 -3.40 -26.48 -4.36
C LEU A 134 -2.91 -27.72 -5.12
N LYS A 135 -1.86 -28.39 -4.62
CA LYS A 135 -1.33 -29.65 -5.17
C LYS A 135 -2.02 -30.83 -4.52
#